data_AF-A0A939G3H9-F1
#
_entry.id   AF-A0A939G3H9-F1
#
_cell.length_a   1.000
_cell.length_b   1.000
_cell.length_c   1.000
_cell.angle_alpha   90.00
_cell.angle_beta   90.00
_cell.angle_gamma   90.00
#
_symmetry.space_group_name_H-M   'P 1'
#
loop_
_entity.id
_entity.type
_entity.pdbx_description
1 polymer ?
#
loop_
_entity_poly.entity_id
_entity_poly.type
_entity_poly.pdbx_seq_one_letter_code
_entity_poly.pdbx_strand_id
1 'polypeptide(L)'
;MSKQRLPLFITLGAFFWLNAALIIHFVGATVFSAHNPAMALAFAAAIPITVLSIYITRWVSGLAFGELLRPIVIMTFTATFLDGIALVWFRQLYADSFEIALHGAAWILWGVGLGLLAAFYGDVKDRNLSKTER
;
A
#
# COMPACT_ATOMS: atom_id res chain seq x y z
N MET A 1 15.32 -1.44 -14.49
CA MET A 1 14.95 -0.18 -13.81
C MET A 1 16.20 0.69 -13.65
N SER A 2 16.22 1.89 -14.25
CA SER A 2 17.37 2.81 -14.06
C SER A 2 17.39 3.33 -12.62
N LYS A 3 18.59 3.58 -12.07
CA LYS A 3 18.76 4.14 -10.71
C LYS A 3 18.01 5.48 -10.54
N GLN A 4 17.74 6.18 -11.63
CA GLN A 4 17.07 7.49 -11.65
C GLN A 4 15.60 7.43 -11.23
N ARG A 5 14.91 6.28 -11.35
CA ARG A 5 13.50 6.14 -10.94
C ARG A 5 13.31 5.65 -9.51
N LEU A 6 14.38 5.25 -8.83
CA LEU A 6 14.31 4.79 -7.44
C LEU A 6 13.75 5.87 -6.49
N PRO A 7 14.21 7.14 -6.55
CA PRO A 7 13.67 8.20 -5.68
C PRO A 7 12.18 8.43 -5.87
N LEU A 8 11.67 8.29 -7.10
CA LEU A 8 10.24 8.40 -7.39
C LEU A 8 9.43 7.37 -6.62
N PHE A 9 9.83 6.10 -6.64
CA PHE A 9 9.09 5.03 -5.97
C PHE A 9 9.21 5.10 -4.45
N ILE A 10 10.36 5.51 -3.92
CA ILE A 10 10.49 5.80 -2.48
C ILE A 10 9.51 6.92 -2.09
N THR A 11 9.46 8.00 -2.88
CA THR A 11 8.58 9.14 -2.62
C THR A 11 7.10 8.74 -2.71
N LEU A 12 6.71 7.96 -3.72
CA LEU A 12 5.34 7.45 -3.84
C LEU A 12 4.97 6.51 -2.69
N GLY A 13 5.88 5.65 -2.25
CA GLY A 13 5.69 4.79 -1.08
C GLY A 13 5.45 5.60 0.19
N ALA A 14 6.29 6.59 0.46
CA ALA A 14 6.13 7.51 1.58
C ALA A 14 4.83 8.33 1.48
N PHE A 15 4.47 8.78 0.28
CA PHE A 15 3.23 9.50 0.05
C PHE A 15 1.99 8.64 0.34
N PHE A 16 1.90 7.42 -0.19
CA PHE A 16 0.77 6.54 0.05
C PHE A 16 0.69 6.09 1.52
N TRP A 17 1.84 5.82 2.14
CA TRP A 17 1.93 5.58 3.58
C TRP A 17 1.32 6.72 4.40
N LEU A 18 1.74 7.96 4.14
CA LEU A 18 1.25 9.11 4.89
C LEU A 18 -0.26 9.29 4.72
N ASN A 19 -0.78 9.13 3.50
CA ASN A 19 -2.22 9.21 3.25
C ASN A 19 -2.98 8.13 4.06
N ALA A 20 -2.47 6.90 4.09
CA ALA A 20 -3.10 5.82 4.86
C ALA A 20 -3.04 6.09 6.37
N ALA A 21 -1.90 6.57 6.88
CA ALA A 21 -1.76 6.96 8.28
C ALA A 21 -2.74 8.09 8.66
N LEU A 22 -2.91 9.10 7.80
CA LEU A 22 -3.87 10.18 8.01
C LEU A 22 -5.33 9.70 7.98
N ILE A 23 -5.67 8.72 7.14
CA ILE A 23 -6.99 8.09 7.17
C ILE A 23 -7.24 7.46 8.55
N ILE A 24 -6.26 6.75 9.11
CA ILE A 24 -6.38 6.18 10.45
C ILE A 24 -6.51 7.29 11.51
N HIS A 25 -5.71 8.35 11.39
CA HIS A 25 -5.73 9.48 12.32
C HIS A 25 -7.10 10.16 12.41
N PHE A 26 -7.68 10.49 11.25
CA PHE A 26 -8.93 11.26 11.23
C PHE A 26 -10.19 10.39 11.32
N VAL A 27 -10.14 9.16 10.78
CA VAL A 27 -11.34 8.32 10.60
C VAL A 27 -11.31 7.11 11.54
N GLY A 28 -10.15 6.76 12.10
CA GLY A 28 -9.95 5.50 12.81
C GLY A 28 -10.84 5.29 14.02
N ALA A 29 -11.19 6.34 14.76
CA ALA A 29 -12.12 6.24 15.88
C ALA A 29 -13.53 5.77 15.48
N THR A 30 -13.94 6.02 14.23
CA THR A 30 -15.26 5.65 13.70
C THR A 30 -15.29 4.28 13.03
N VAL A 31 -14.11 3.68 12.77
CA VAL A 31 -13.98 2.47 11.93
C VAL A 31 -13.20 1.36 12.62
N PHE A 32 -12.05 1.68 13.21
CA PHE A 32 -11.06 0.73 13.71
C PHE A 32 -11.20 0.42 15.21
N SER A 33 -12.38 0.66 15.78
CA SER A 33 -12.73 0.21 17.12
C SER A 33 -13.21 -1.25 17.11
N ALA A 34 -12.99 -1.96 18.20
CA ALA A 34 -13.37 -3.35 18.37
C ALA A 34 -14.88 -3.53 18.17
N HIS A 35 -15.25 -4.65 17.54
CA HIS A 35 -16.64 -5.02 17.24
C HIS A 35 -17.38 -4.04 16.32
N ASN A 36 -16.69 -3.12 15.66
CA ASN A 36 -17.29 -2.21 14.71
C ASN A 36 -17.44 -2.88 13.33
N PRO A 37 -18.67 -3.06 12.80
CA PRO A 37 -18.89 -3.69 11.50
C PRO A 37 -18.29 -2.88 10.33
N ALA A 38 -18.11 -1.57 10.49
CA ALA A 38 -17.48 -0.72 9.47
C ALA A 38 -16.02 -1.13 9.19
N MET A 39 -15.37 -1.82 10.14
CA MET A 39 -14.01 -2.33 9.95
C MET A 39 -13.95 -3.31 8.76
N ALA A 40 -14.91 -4.22 8.63
CA ALA A 40 -14.94 -5.14 7.49
C ALA A 40 -15.08 -4.40 6.15
N LEU A 41 -15.91 -3.35 6.13
CA LEU A 41 -16.08 -2.50 4.95
C LEU A 41 -14.79 -1.75 4.61
N ALA A 42 -14.03 -1.29 5.61
CA ALA A 42 -12.74 -0.65 5.39
C ALA A 42 -11.74 -1.61 4.76
N PHE A 43 -11.62 -2.84 5.27
CA PHE A 43 -10.76 -3.87 4.67
C PHE A 43 -11.18 -4.25 3.25
N ALA A 44 -12.48 -4.29 2.96
CA ALA A 44 -12.98 -4.47 1.60
C ALA A 44 -12.63 -3.27 0.69
N ALA A 45 -12.80 -2.04 1.19
CA ALA A 45 -12.46 -0.81 0.49
C ALA A 45 -10.95 -0.66 0.20
N ALA A 46 -10.09 -1.34 0.95
CA ALA A 46 -8.66 -1.42 0.63
C ALA A 46 -8.42 -2.01 -0.77
N ILE A 47 -9.28 -2.90 -1.26
CA ILE A 47 -9.14 -3.52 -2.59
C ILE A 47 -9.18 -2.46 -3.71
N PRO A 48 -10.27 -1.67 -3.88
CA PRO A 48 -10.29 -0.62 -4.89
C PRO A 48 -9.23 0.46 -4.66
N ILE A 49 -8.88 0.79 -3.40
CA ILE A 49 -7.80 1.73 -3.07
C ILE A 49 -6.44 1.23 -3.57
N THR A 50 -6.14 -0.06 -3.36
CA THR A 50 -4.91 -0.70 -3.83
C THR A 50 -4.87 -0.71 -5.35
N VAL A 51 -5.97 -1.07 -6.01
CA VAL A 51 -6.07 -1.03 -7.48
C VAL A 51 -5.80 0.38 -7.99
N LEU A 52 -6.44 1.40 -7.42
CA LEU A 52 -6.22 2.80 -7.77
C LEU A 52 -4.76 3.21 -7.58
N SER A 53 -4.15 2.83 -6.46
CA SER A 53 -2.73 3.11 -6.17
C SER A 53 -1.79 2.51 -7.22
N ILE A 54 -2.07 1.29 -7.70
CA ILE A 54 -1.33 0.66 -8.79
C ILE A 54 -1.50 1.45 -10.09
N TYR A 55 -2.72 1.87 -10.43
CA TYR A 55 -2.97 2.69 -11.62
C TYR A 55 -2.26 4.04 -11.57
N ILE A 56 -2.27 4.71 -10.41
CA ILE A 56 -1.53 5.97 -10.19
C ILE A 56 -0.04 5.73 -10.38
N THR A 57 0.50 4.66 -9.78
CA THR A 57 1.92 4.30 -9.91
C THR A 57 2.30 4.09 -11.38
N ARG A 58 1.46 3.38 -12.12
CA ARG A 58 1.63 3.16 -13.56
C ARG A 58 1.63 4.48 -14.33
N TRP A 59 0.63 5.32 -14.08
CA TRP A 59 0.46 6.60 -14.77
C TRP A 59 1.65 7.54 -14.53
N VAL A 60 2.10 7.68 -13.28
CA VAL A 60 3.22 8.56 -12.92
C VAL A 60 4.57 8.02 -13.42
N SER A 61 4.76 6.70 -13.42
CA SER A 61 6.03 6.09 -13.85
C SER A 61 6.15 5.84 -15.35
N GLY A 62 5.02 5.86 -16.07
CA GLY A 62 4.94 5.52 -17.49
C GLY A 62 5.31 4.06 -17.80
N LEU A 63 5.30 3.17 -16.81
CA LEU A 63 5.68 1.76 -16.96
C LEU A 63 4.51 0.92 -17.48
N ALA A 64 4.83 -0.21 -18.13
CA ALA A 64 3.84 -1.23 -18.43
C ALA A 64 3.44 -2.01 -17.17
N PHE A 65 2.27 -2.65 -17.16
CA PHE A 65 1.80 -3.41 -16.00
C PHE A 65 2.75 -4.54 -15.58
N GLY A 66 3.37 -5.24 -16.54
CA GLY A 66 4.36 -6.29 -16.27
C GLY A 66 5.63 -5.78 -15.59
N GLU A 67 5.92 -4.48 -15.64
CA GLU A 67 7.11 -3.88 -15.04
C GLU A 67 6.86 -3.32 -13.62
N LEU A 68 5.63 -3.40 -13.10
CA LEU A 68 5.24 -2.77 -11.84
C LEU A 68 5.63 -3.55 -10.60
N LEU A 69 5.99 -4.83 -10.70
CA LEU A 69 6.36 -5.64 -9.52
C LEU A 69 7.47 -4.98 -8.70
N ARG A 70 8.57 -4.58 -9.35
CA ARG A 70 9.71 -3.97 -8.65
C ARG A 70 9.37 -2.59 -8.04
N PRO A 71 8.73 -1.65 -8.76
CA PRO A 71 8.19 -0.43 -8.18
C PRO A 71 7.32 -0.65 -6.95
N ILE A 72 6.33 -1.56 -7.05
CA ILE A 72 5.40 -1.83 -5.95
C ILE A 72 6.15 -2.40 -4.75
N VAL A 73 7.10 -3.32 -4.94
CA VAL A 73 7.95 -3.83 -3.84
C VAL A 73 8.70 -2.69 -3.14
N ILE A 74 9.30 -1.77 -3.88
CA ILE A 74 10.02 -0.63 -3.29
C ILE A 74 9.06 0.26 -2.51
N MET A 75 7.92 0.59 -3.10
CA MET A 75 6.91 1.45 -2.47
C MET A 75 6.37 0.84 -1.19
N THR A 76 5.98 -0.44 -1.21
CA THR A 76 5.48 -1.14 -0.03
C THR A 76 6.57 -1.33 1.00
N PHE A 77 7.81 -1.59 0.61
CA PHE A 77 8.94 -1.66 1.53
C PHE A 77 9.16 -0.32 2.24
N THR A 78 9.15 0.79 1.50
CA THR A 78 9.25 2.12 2.09
C THR A 78 8.08 2.39 3.04
N ALA A 79 6.85 2.08 2.63
CA ALA A 79 5.65 2.29 3.45
C ALA A 79 5.71 1.50 4.76
N THR A 80 6.01 0.20 4.71
CA THR A 80 6.05 -0.64 5.92
C THR A 80 7.24 -0.32 6.83
N PHE A 81 8.36 0.16 6.26
CA PHE A 81 9.47 0.67 7.06
C PHE A 81 9.06 1.94 7.83
N LEU A 82 8.34 2.86 7.17
CA LEU A 82 7.80 4.05 7.82
C LEU A 82 6.70 3.71 8.84
N ASP A 83 5.86 2.71 8.58
CA ASP A 83 4.92 2.17 9.58
C ASP A 83 5.68 1.74 10.84
N GLY A 84 6.76 0.96 10.68
CA GLY A 84 7.58 0.50 11.80
C GLY A 84 8.17 1.64 12.61
N ILE A 85 8.65 2.70 11.95
CA ILE A 85 9.16 3.89 12.63
C ILE A 85 8.02 4.62 13.36
N ALA A 86 6.93 4.92 12.66
CA ALA A 86 5.86 5.72 13.22
C ALA A 86 5.13 5.01 14.36
N LEU A 87 4.85 3.71 14.25
CA LEU A 87 4.15 2.98 15.31
C LEU A 87 4.99 2.84 16.60
N VAL A 88 6.32 2.83 16.48
CA VAL A 88 7.22 2.74 17.64
C VAL A 88 7.43 4.10 18.31
N TRP A 89 7.75 5.14 17.53
CA TRP A 89 8.19 6.44 18.09
C TRP A 89 7.15 7.56 17.96
N PHE A 90 6.17 7.45 17.07
CA PHE A 90 5.22 8.52 16.72
C PHE A 90 3.79 7.99 16.56
N ARG A 91 3.37 7.05 17.41
CA ARG A 91 2.09 6.32 17.26
C ARG A 91 0.86 7.25 17.18
N GLN A 92 0.95 8.44 17.76
CA GLN A 92 -0.08 9.48 17.69
C GLN A 92 -0.38 9.93 16.24
N LEU A 93 0.56 9.71 15.31
CA LEU A 93 0.31 9.90 13.87
C LEU A 93 -0.80 8.98 13.36
N TYR A 94 -1.02 7.83 14.00
CA TYR A 94 -2.07 6.86 13.67
C TYR A 94 -3.28 7.08 14.56
N ALA A 95 -3.08 7.01 15.87
CA ALA A 95 -4.12 7.25 16.86
C ALA A 95 -3.53 7.28 18.28
N ASP A 96 -4.20 8.01 19.17
CA ASP A 96 -3.90 7.99 20.60
C ASP A 96 -4.25 6.64 21.25
N SER A 97 -5.31 5.98 20.76
CA SER A 97 -5.69 4.62 21.16
C SER A 97 -4.77 3.59 20.51
N PHE A 98 -4.20 2.71 21.33
CA PHE A 98 -3.40 1.58 20.86
C PHE A 98 -4.20 0.64 19.96
N GLU A 99 -5.45 0.38 20.31
CA GLU A 99 -6.35 -0.51 19.57
C GLU A 99 -6.63 0.02 18.15
N ILE A 100 -6.97 1.30 18.04
CA ILE A 100 -7.23 1.95 16.75
C ILE A 100 -5.96 1.94 15.90
N ALA A 101 -4.80 2.25 16.49
CA ALA A 101 -3.52 2.20 15.79
C ALA A 101 -3.19 0.79 15.30
N LEU A 102 -3.46 -0.24 16.11
CA LEU A 102 -3.22 -1.65 15.75
C LEU A 102 -4.11 -2.10 14.57
N HIS A 103 -5.43 -1.89 14.66
CA HIS A 103 -6.35 -2.26 13.58
C HIS A 103 -6.08 -1.45 12.30
N GLY A 104 -5.77 -0.16 12.44
CA GLY A 104 -5.36 0.68 11.32
C GLY A 104 -4.07 0.21 10.66
N ALA A 105 -3.05 -0.16 11.44
CA ALA A 105 -1.81 -0.73 10.91
C ALA A 105 -2.05 -2.08 10.20
N ALA A 106 -2.92 -2.93 10.77
CA ALA A 106 -3.32 -4.17 10.11
C ALA A 106 -4.04 -3.92 8.77
N TRP A 107 -4.85 -2.86 8.69
CA TRP A 107 -5.49 -2.43 7.44
C TRP A 107 -4.47 -1.95 6.39
N ILE A 108 -3.43 -1.23 6.79
CA ILE A 108 -2.32 -0.87 5.87
C ILE A 108 -1.59 -2.12 5.39
N LEU A 109 -1.23 -3.05 6.28
CA LEU A 109 -0.57 -4.30 5.92
C LEU A 109 -1.43 -5.15 4.97
N TRP A 110 -2.75 -5.14 5.16
CA TRP A 110 -3.69 -5.75 4.23
C TRP A 110 -3.60 -5.12 2.83
N GLY A 111 -3.59 -3.79 2.73
CA GLY A 111 -3.38 -3.07 1.47
C GLY A 111 -2.03 -3.38 0.81
N VAL A 112 -0.96 -3.45 1.60
CA VAL A 112 0.39 -3.86 1.16
C VAL A 112 0.37 -5.27 0.56
N GLY A 113 -0.23 -6.23 1.25
CA GLY A 113 -0.35 -7.61 0.79
C GLY A 113 -1.13 -7.70 -0.53
N LEU A 114 -2.27 -7.01 -0.62
CA LEU A 114 -3.05 -6.92 -1.86
C LEU A 114 -2.24 -6.34 -3.02
N GLY A 115 -1.47 -5.27 -2.76
CA GLY A 115 -0.64 -4.61 -3.79
C GLY A 115 0.45 -5.53 -4.33
N LEU A 116 1.15 -6.22 -3.43
CA LEU A 116 2.18 -7.19 -3.78
C LEU A 116 1.61 -8.39 -4.55
N LEU A 117 0.48 -8.95 -4.10
CA LEU A 117 -0.18 -10.07 -4.78
C LEU A 117 -0.62 -9.68 -6.20
N ALA A 118 -1.25 -8.51 -6.36
CA ALA A 118 -1.68 -8.01 -7.66
C ALA A 118 -0.49 -7.77 -8.60
N ALA A 119 0.59 -7.17 -8.11
CA ALA A 119 1.78 -6.90 -8.91
C ALA A 119 2.51 -8.19 -9.30
N PHE A 120 2.58 -9.18 -8.38
CA PHE A 120 3.16 -10.49 -8.66
C PHE A 120 2.36 -11.26 -9.71
N TYR A 121 1.03 -11.28 -9.58
CA TYR A 121 0.16 -11.89 -10.57
C TYR A 121 0.31 -11.22 -11.96
N GLY A 122 0.41 -9.89 -11.99
CA GLY A 122 0.68 -9.14 -13.22
C GLY A 122 2.00 -9.52 -13.91
N ASP A 123 3.10 -9.62 -13.15
CA ASP A 123 4.42 -10.02 -13.67
C ASP A 123 4.40 -11.46 -14.23
N VAL A 124 3.79 -12.40 -13.50
CA VAL A 124 3.68 -13.80 -13.96
C VAL A 124 2.88 -13.90 -15.26
N LYS A 125 1.76 -13.18 -15.35
CA LYS A 125 0.91 -13.16 -16.54
C LYS A 125 1.68 -12.62 -17.75
N ASP A 126 2.40 -11.52 -17.59
CA ASP A 126 3.19 -10.88 -18.66
C ASP A 126 4.30 -11.79 -19.19
N ARG A 127 5.06 -12.44 -18.29
CA ARG A 127 6.09 -13.42 -18.68
C ARG A 127 5.52 -14.58 -19.48
N ASN A 128 4.33 -15.08 -19.12
CA ASN A 128 3.71 -16.20 -19.83
C ASN A 128 3.29 -15.81 -21.24
N LEU A 129 2.75 -14.61 -21.44
CA LEU A 129 2.39 -14.09 -22.77
C LEU A 129 3.63 -13.99 -23.68
N SER A 130 4.74 -13.47 -23.15
CA SER A 130 6.00 -13.34 -23.90
C SER A 130 6.62 -14.66 -24.37
N LYS A 131 6.25 -15.79 -23.73
CA LYS A 131 6.70 -17.14 -24.12
C LYS A 131 5.85 -17.74 -25.23
N THR A 132 4.58 -17.36 -25.35
CA THR A 132 3.66 -17.87 -26.38
C THR A 132 3.88 -17.19 -27.74
N GLU A 133 4.45 -15.97 -27.75
CA GLU A 133 4.73 -15.19 -28.97
C GLU A 133 6.11 -15.50 -29.62
N ARG A 134 6.87 -16.46 -29.09
CA ARG A 134 8.17 -16.91 -29.63
C ARG A 134 8.08 -18.33 -30.17
#